data_AF-A0A7C2SWV9-F1
#
_entry.id   AF-A0A7C2SWV9-F1
#
_cell.length_a   1.000
_cell.length_b   1.000
_cell.length_c   1.000
_cell.angle_alpha   90.00
_cell.angle_beta   90.00
_cell.angle_gamma   90.00
#
_symmetry.space_group_name_H-M   'P 1'
#
loop_
_entity.id
_entity.type
_entity.pdbx_description
1 polymer ?
#
loop_
_entity_poly.entity_id
_entity_poly.type
_entity_poly.pdbx_seq_one_letter_code
_entity_poly.pdbx_strand_id
1 'polypeptide(L)'
;MKPNEKNVPIAAVILAAGKGTRMRSESAKVLHRLHGRPMVIFPIEAARAVGAEKIVLVVGHQADKVRKTVEKQEGDVLFVLQRHQLGTAHAVLQARRALNKFSGTVLILCGDVPLLTKDTLEALLDHHRRGGASVT
;
A
#
# COMPACT_ATOMS: atom_id res chain seq x y z
N MET A 1 -14.49 -23.09 -11.08
CA MET A 1 -13.53 -22.38 -10.21
C MET A 1 -13.31 -23.28 -8.99
N LYS A 2 -12.07 -23.67 -8.67
CA LYS A 2 -11.84 -24.61 -7.57
C LYS A 2 -12.12 -23.90 -6.22
N PRO A 3 -12.80 -24.53 -5.26
CA PRO A 3 -13.19 -23.91 -3.99
C PRO A 3 -12.04 -23.29 -3.17
N ASN A 4 -10.79 -23.68 -3.44
CA ASN A 4 -9.62 -23.35 -2.64
C ASN A 4 -8.89 -22.04 -3.04
N GLU A 5 -9.24 -21.40 -4.16
CA GLU A 5 -8.53 -20.19 -4.66
C GLU A 5 -9.02 -18.87 -4.04
N LYS A 6 -10.20 -18.85 -3.43
CA LYS A 6 -10.74 -17.63 -2.78
C LYS A 6 -10.03 -17.27 -1.47
N ASN A 7 -9.22 -18.18 -0.93
CA ASN A 7 -8.64 -18.05 0.42
C ASN A 7 -7.12 -17.85 0.43
N VAL A 8 -6.54 -17.38 -0.68
CA VAL A 8 -5.11 -17.02 -0.72
C VAL A 8 -4.89 -15.76 0.12
N PRO A 9 -4.06 -15.80 1.18
CA PRO A 9 -3.79 -14.64 2.02
C PRO A 9 -3.30 -13.44 1.21
N ILE A 10 -3.64 -12.23 1.64
CA ILE A 10 -3.25 -10.99 0.97
C ILE A 10 -2.33 -10.16 1.87
N ALA A 11 -1.21 -9.72 1.32
CA ALA A 11 -0.39 -8.66 1.90
C ALA A 11 -0.42 -7.45 0.99
N ALA A 12 -0.63 -6.26 1.54
CA ALA A 12 -0.57 -5.01 0.81
C ALA A 12 0.76 -4.29 1.04
N VAL A 13 1.39 -3.83 -0.04
CA VAL A 13 2.55 -2.92 0.00
C VAL A 13 2.12 -1.58 -0.58
N ILE A 14 2.08 -0.56 0.26
CA ILE A 14 1.62 0.78 -0.13
C ILE A 14 2.85 1.69 -0.28
N LEU A 15 3.03 2.23 -1.48
CA LEU A 15 4.19 3.04 -1.85
C LEU A 15 3.91 4.52 -1.53
N ALA A 16 4.56 5.05 -0.50
CA ALA A 16 4.37 6.41 0.00
C ALA A 16 5.69 7.17 0.24
N ALA A 17 6.80 6.70 -0.34
CA ALA A 17 8.14 7.24 -0.10
C ALA A 17 8.55 8.42 -1.00
N GLY A 18 7.77 8.69 -2.05
CA GLY A 18 8.07 9.69 -3.06
C GLY A 18 8.10 11.13 -2.51
N LYS A 19 8.98 11.96 -3.07
CA LYS A 19 9.13 13.37 -2.66
C LYS A 19 7.93 14.25 -3.02
N GLY A 20 7.16 13.88 -4.06
CA GLY A 20 5.98 14.65 -4.45
C GLY A 20 6.29 16.06 -4.97
N THR A 21 7.48 16.31 -5.54
CA THR A 21 7.98 17.66 -5.90
C THR A 21 7.03 18.48 -6.78
N ARG A 22 6.25 17.82 -7.65
CA ARG A 22 5.22 18.46 -8.49
C ARG A 22 4.10 19.13 -7.69
N MET A 23 3.90 18.75 -6.43
CA MET A 23 2.91 19.35 -5.53
C MET A 23 3.29 20.78 -5.08
N ARG A 24 4.56 21.18 -5.19
CA ARG A 24 5.08 22.48 -4.72
C ARG A 24 4.59 22.83 -3.30
N SER A 25 4.72 21.85 -2.39
CA SER A 25 4.23 21.91 -1.02
C SER A 25 5.31 21.43 -0.06
N GLU A 26 5.39 22.06 1.10
CA GLU A 26 6.28 21.68 2.20
C GLU A 26 5.81 20.40 2.92
N SER A 27 4.58 19.94 2.67
CA SER A 27 4.05 18.69 3.20
C SER A 27 4.26 17.55 2.20
N ALA A 28 4.57 16.35 2.70
CA ALA A 28 4.59 15.15 1.87
C ALA A 28 3.25 14.97 1.13
N LYS A 29 3.30 14.60 -0.16
CA LYS A 29 2.10 14.46 -1.02
C LYS A 29 0.98 13.67 -0.35
N VAL A 30 1.33 12.53 0.22
CA VAL A 30 0.38 11.59 0.82
C VAL A 30 -0.28 12.10 2.11
N LEU A 31 0.23 13.21 2.69
CA LEU A 31 -0.36 13.88 3.84
C LEU A 31 -1.34 15.00 3.47
N HIS A 32 -1.44 15.37 2.19
CA HIS A 32 -2.49 16.28 1.73
C HIS A 32 -3.86 15.67 2.02
N ARG A 33 -4.79 16.52 2.48
CA ARG A 33 -6.10 16.07 2.93
C ARG A 33 -7.12 16.09 1.82
N LEU A 34 -7.94 15.04 1.78
CA LEU A 34 -9.15 14.93 0.97
C LEU A 34 -10.29 14.60 1.91
N HIS A 35 -11.38 15.37 1.85
CA HIS A 35 -12.49 15.27 2.81
C HIS A 35 -12.02 15.22 4.28
N GLY A 36 -11.04 16.07 4.62
CA GLY A 36 -10.50 16.19 5.98
C GLY A 36 -9.47 15.12 6.38
N ARG A 37 -9.25 14.07 5.57
CA ARG A 37 -8.38 12.93 5.88
C ARG A 37 -7.12 12.90 5.01
N PRO A 38 -5.94 12.54 5.52
CA PRO A 38 -4.72 12.39 4.71
C PRO A 38 -4.90 11.36 3.59
N MET A 39 -4.41 11.66 2.39
CA MET A 39 -4.55 10.83 1.19
C MET A 39 -4.06 9.39 1.38
N VAL A 40 -3.01 9.19 2.18
CA VAL A 40 -2.43 7.85 2.46
C VAL A 40 -3.40 6.88 3.13
N ILE A 41 -4.42 7.39 3.81
CA ILE A 41 -5.34 6.58 4.60
C ILE A 41 -6.26 5.76 3.69
N PHE A 42 -6.69 6.34 2.57
CA PHE A 42 -7.65 5.70 1.67
C PHE A 42 -7.11 4.38 1.06
N PRO A 43 -5.87 4.30 0.53
CA PRO A 43 -5.30 3.02 0.09
C PRO A 43 -5.09 1.99 1.22
N ILE A 44 -4.85 2.45 2.46
CA ILE A 44 -4.74 1.55 3.63
C ILE A 44 -6.10 0.91 3.89
N GLU A 45 -7.16 1.71 3.95
CA GLU A 45 -8.53 1.22 4.13
C GLU A 45 -8.98 0.31 2.98
N ALA A 46 -8.68 0.68 1.74
CA ALA A 46 -9.01 -0.13 0.57
C ALA A 46 -8.32 -1.51 0.64
N ALA A 47 -7.05 -1.56 1.05
CA ALA A 47 -6.34 -2.82 1.29
C ALA A 47 -6.98 -3.66 2.41
N ARG A 48 -7.37 -3.03 3.53
CA ARG A 48 -8.10 -3.73 4.61
C ARG A 48 -9.44 -4.27 4.13
N ALA A 49 -10.17 -3.50 3.33
CA ALA A 49 -11.50 -3.84 2.85
C ALA A 49 -11.52 -5.10 1.96
N VAL A 50 -10.41 -5.42 1.29
CA VAL A 50 -10.22 -6.67 0.53
C VAL A 50 -9.57 -7.80 1.33
N GLY A 51 -9.43 -7.63 2.65
CA GLY A 51 -8.91 -8.66 3.55
C GLY A 51 -7.39 -8.77 3.58
N ALA A 52 -6.65 -7.69 3.32
CA ALA A 52 -5.20 -7.70 3.51
C ALA A 52 -4.86 -7.88 5.01
N GLU A 53 -4.30 -9.03 5.35
CA GLU A 53 -3.91 -9.40 6.72
C GLU A 53 -2.60 -8.73 7.16
N LYS A 54 -1.78 -8.32 6.18
CA LYS A 54 -0.51 -7.62 6.42
C LYS A 54 -0.44 -6.38 5.54
N ILE A 55 -0.27 -5.22 6.17
CA ILE A 55 -0.14 -3.93 5.46
C ILE A 55 1.24 -3.36 5.74
N VAL A 56 2.01 -3.16 4.68
CA VAL A 56 3.35 -2.57 4.71
C VAL A 56 3.31 -1.21 4.02
N LEU A 57 3.51 -0.13 4.77
CA LEU A 57 3.65 1.21 4.23
C LEU A 57 5.12 1.55 4.02
N VAL A 58 5.51 1.73 2.77
CA VAL A 58 6.86 2.18 2.41
C VAL A 58 6.92 3.70 2.47
N VAL A 59 7.63 4.22 3.47
CA VAL A 59 7.78 5.65 3.75
C VAL A 59 9.19 6.15 3.38
N GLY A 60 9.34 7.45 3.13
CA GLY A 60 10.60 8.03 2.67
C GLY A 60 10.69 9.51 3.04
N HIS A 61 10.40 10.40 2.08
CA HIS A 61 10.37 11.83 2.36
C HIS A 61 9.40 12.16 3.52
N GLN A 62 9.90 12.84 4.56
CA GLN A 62 9.16 13.15 5.79
C GLN A 62 8.53 11.91 6.47
N ALA A 63 9.23 10.77 6.44
CA ALA A 63 8.76 9.48 6.98
C ALA A 63 8.19 9.58 8.40
N ASP A 64 8.82 10.33 9.30
CA ASP A 64 8.34 10.47 10.68
C ASP A 64 6.96 11.14 10.77
N LYS A 65 6.69 12.16 9.93
CA LYS A 65 5.38 12.81 9.90
C LYS A 65 4.33 11.87 9.30
N VAL A 66 4.69 11.11 8.27
CA VAL A 66 3.79 10.11 7.65
C VAL A 66 3.44 9.03 8.66
N ARG A 67 4.45 8.42 9.31
CA ARG A 67 4.28 7.40 10.34
C ARG A 67 3.37 7.88 11.46
N LYS A 68 3.70 9.01 12.10
CA LYS A 68 2.91 9.57 13.20
C LYS A 68 1.46 9.89 12.81
N THR A 69 1.23 10.29 11.56
CA THR A 69 -0.13 10.58 11.08
C THR A 69 -0.93 9.30 10.89
N VAL A 70 -0.30 8.27 10.30
CA VAL A 70 -0.93 6.97 10.07
C VAL A 70 -1.19 6.26 11.41
N GLU A 71 -0.21 6.17 12.31
CA GLU A 71 -0.38 5.51 13.63
C GLU A 71 -1.52 6.11 14.47
N LYS A 72 -1.83 7.40 14.29
CA LYS A 72 -2.94 8.06 15.00
C LYS A 72 -4.33 7.70 14.46
N GLN A 73 -4.42 7.25 13.20
CA GLN A 73 -5.70 7.01 12.51
C GLN A 73 -5.91 5.54 12.16
N GLU A 74 -4.82 4.82 11.90
CA GLU A 74 -4.77 3.44 11.48
C GLU A 74 -3.89 2.65 12.44
N GLY A 75 -4.47 1.65 13.10
CA GLY A 75 -3.70 0.66 13.85
C GLY A 75 -3.02 -0.34 12.90
N ASP A 76 -2.04 -1.08 13.41
CA ASP A 76 -1.54 -2.32 12.79
C ASP A 76 -1.04 -2.19 11.33
N VAL A 77 -0.16 -1.21 11.11
CA VAL A 77 0.55 -0.98 9.83
C VAL A 77 2.05 -1.09 10.05
N LEU A 78 2.73 -1.89 9.23
CA LEU A 78 4.18 -2.02 9.27
C LEU A 78 4.84 -0.92 8.43
N PHE A 79 5.75 -0.16 9.03
CA PHE A 79 6.46 0.90 8.32
C PHE A 79 7.84 0.43 7.87
N VAL A 80 8.11 0.62 6.58
CA VAL A 80 9.42 0.33 5.97
C VAL A 80 10.01 1.60 5.39
N LEU A 81 11.26 1.90 5.74
CA LEU A 81 11.93 3.11 5.27
C LEU A 81 12.64 2.88 3.94
N GLN A 82 12.26 3.63 2.91
CA GLN A 82 13.06 3.84 1.70
C GLN A 82 13.92 5.10 1.88
N ARG A 83 15.12 4.93 2.43
CA ARG A 83 16.04 6.04 2.73
C ARG A 83 16.41 6.86 1.48
N HIS A 84 16.72 6.18 0.37
CA HIS A 84 17.02 6.80 -0.92
C HIS A 84 15.93 6.49 -1.94
N GLN A 85 15.32 7.50 -2.55
CA GLN A 85 14.24 7.33 -3.54
C GLN A 85 14.81 6.97 -4.93
N LEU A 86 15.29 5.73 -5.06
CA LEU A 86 15.84 5.16 -6.30
C LEU A 86 14.76 4.58 -7.24
N GLY A 87 13.52 5.04 -7.12
CA GLY A 87 12.38 4.56 -7.92
C GLY A 87 11.43 3.60 -7.19
N THR A 88 10.37 3.21 -7.90
CA THR A 88 9.26 2.38 -7.38
C THR A 88 9.68 0.94 -7.15
N ALA A 89 10.43 0.32 -8.07
CA ALA A 89 10.99 -1.02 -7.88
C ALA A 89 11.84 -1.10 -6.60
N HIS A 90 12.70 -0.10 -6.37
CA HIS A 90 13.48 -0.01 -5.13
C HIS A 90 12.59 0.10 -3.88
N ALA A 91 11.46 0.82 -3.96
CA ALA A 91 10.50 0.95 -2.86
C ALA A 91 9.85 -0.40 -2.52
N VAL A 92 9.41 -1.15 -3.54
CA VAL A 92 8.87 -2.51 -3.38
C VAL A 92 9.92 -3.44 -2.75
N LEU A 93 11.18 -3.36 -3.21
CA LEU A 93 12.28 -4.16 -2.65
C LEU A 93 12.51 -3.91 -1.16
N GLN A 94 12.26 -2.70 -0.65
CA GLN A 94 12.40 -2.43 0.78
C GLN A 94 11.41 -3.25 1.61
N ALA A 95 10.21 -3.53 1.08
CA ALA A 95 9.17 -4.28 1.78
C ALA A 95 9.52 -5.78 1.95
N ARG A 96 10.53 -6.29 1.21
CA ARG A 96 10.90 -7.72 1.20
C ARG A 96 11.12 -8.29 2.59
N ARG A 97 11.77 -7.54 3.50
CA ARG A 97 12.01 -8.01 4.88
C ARG A 97 10.73 -8.09 5.70
N ALA A 98 9.80 -7.15 5.54
CA ALA A 98 8.50 -7.15 6.24
C ALA A 98 7.58 -8.27 5.73
N LEU A 99 7.73 -8.65 4.46
CA LEU A 99 7.05 -9.77 3.83
C LEU A 99 7.77 -11.12 4.03
N ASN A 100 8.82 -11.19 4.84
CA ASN A 100 9.52 -12.44 5.07
C ASN A 100 8.53 -13.52 5.57
N LYS A 101 8.64 -14.73 5.01
CA LYS A 101 7.76 -15.89 5.27
C LYS A 101 6.27 -15.69 4.91
N PHE A 102 5.89 -14.56 4.29
CA PHE A 102 4.54 -14.41 3.77
C PHE A 102 4.37 -15.28 2.52
N SER A 103 3.32 -16.09 2.50
CA SER A 103 2.93 -16.92 1.36
C SER A 103 1.51 -16.55 0.98
N GLY A 104 1.34 -15.98 -0.22
CA GLY A 104 0.06 -15.44 -0.67
C GLY A 104 0.25 -14.38 -1.76
N THR A 105 -0.82 -13.65 -2.05
CA THR A 105 -0.81 -12.58 -3.05
C THR A 105 -0.28 -11.29 -2.43
N VAL A 106 0.69 -10.65 -3.10
CA VAL A 106 1.18 -9.33 -2.72
C VAL A 106 0.53 -8.27 -3.60
N LEU A 107 -0.32 -7.45 -3.00
CA LEU A 107 -1.00 -6.34 -3.65
C LEU A 107 -0.16 -5.06 -3.49
N ILE A 108 0.35 -4.51 -4.60
CA ILE A 108 1.16 -3.29 -4.59
C ILE A 108 0.28 -2.09 -4.94
N LEU A 109 0.17 -1.13 -4.03
CA LEU A 109 -0.67 0.06 -4.18
C LEU A 109 0.17 1.34 -4.09
N CYS A 110 -0.32 2.41 -4.71
CA CYS A 110 0.25 3.75 -4.56
C CYS A 110 -0.48 4.50 -3.42
N GLY A 111 0.28 5.14 -2.52
CA GLY A 111 -0.26 5.88 -1.37
C GLY A 111 -0.99 7.19 -1.74
N ASP A 112 -1.05 7.54 -3.02
CA ASP A 112 -1.62 8.77 -3.55
C ASP A 112 -2.81 8.54 -4.51
N VAL A 113 -3.42 7.36 -4.45
CA VAL A 113 -4.61 6.99 -5.24
C VAL A 113 -5.82 6.81 -4.31
N PRO A 114 -6.42 7.92 -3.83
CA PRO A 114 -7.39 7.89 -2.74
C PRO A 114 -8.79 7.41 -3.15
N LEU A 115 -9.08 7.35 -4.45
CA LEU A 115 -10.37 6.90 -4.97
C LEU A 115 -10.37 5.42 -5.35
N LEU A 116 -9.33 4.68 -4.99
CA LEU A 116 -9.26 3.25 -5.25
C LEU A 116 -10.29 2.53 -4.37
N THR A 117 -11.22 1.82 -5.01
CA THR A 117 -12.34 1.17 -4.32
C THR A 117 -12.05 -0.29 -4.02
N LYS A 118 -12.75 -0.83 -3.01
CA LYS A 118 -12.78 -2.26 -2.71
C LYS A 118 -13.10 -3.09 -3.95
N ASP A 119 -14.19 -2.76 -4.66
CA ASP A 119 -14.66 -3.51 -5.83
C ASP A 119 -13.60 -3.57 -6.94
N THR A 120 -12.84 -2.48 -7.14
CA THR A 120 -11.75 -2.43 -8.12
C THR A 120 -10.63 -3.40 -7.74
N LEU A 121 -10.27 -3.43 -6.45
CA LEU A 121 -9.24 -4.33 -5.93
C LEU A 121 -9.70 -5.79 -5.95
N GLU A 122 -10.96 -6.08 -5.61
CA GLU A 122 -11.52 -7.44 -5.71
C GLU A 122 -11.53 -7.92 -7.16
N ALA A 123 -11.95 -7.09 -8.11
CA ALA A 123 -11.91 -7.42 -9.52
C ALA A 123 -10.48 -7.72 -10.03
N LEU A 124 -9.48 -6.94 -9.59
CA LEU A 124 -8.08 -7.17 -9.90
C LEU A 124 -7.58 -8.50 -9.32
N LEU A 125 -7.86 -8.77 -8.05
CA LEU A 125 -7.47 -10.01 -7.37
C LEU A 125 -8.11 -11.23 -8.01
N ASP A 126 -9.40 -11.15 -8.37
CA ASP A 126 -10.11 -12.21 -9.05
C ASP A 126 -9.58 -12.45 -10.47
N HIS A 127 -9.21 -11.39 -11.19
CA HIS A 127 -8.54 -11.53 -12.49
C HIS A 127 -7.18 -12.25 -12.33
N HIS A 128 -6.35 -11.80 -11.39
CA HIS A 128 -5.04 -12.40 -11.10
C HIS A 128 -5.14 -13.89 -10.79
N ARG A 129 -6.07 -14.27 -9.91
CA ARG A 129 -6.31 -15.66 -9.50
C ARG A 129 -6.81 -16.52 -10.67
N ARG A 130 -7.83 -16.05 -11.40
CA ARG A 130 -8.39 -16.80 -12.54
C ARG A 130 -7.37 -17.01 -13.66
N GLY A 131 -6.49 -16.05 -13.88
CA GLY A 131 -5.43 -16.15 -14.89
C GLY A 131 -4.26 -17.02 -14.47
N GLY A 132 -4.15 -17.40 -13.19
CA GLY A 132 -2.94 -18.06 -12.67
C GLY A 132 -1.67 -17.23 -12.92
N ALA A 133 -1.81 -15.91 -12.94
CA ALA A 133 -0.78 -15.01 -13.41
C ALA A 133 0.33 -14.83 -12.38
N SER A 134 1.59 -14.73 -12.83
CA SER A 134 2.70 -14.32 -11.95
C SER A 134 2.61 -12.84 -11.56
N VAL A 135 2.06 -12.01 -12.46
CA VAL A 135 1.78 -10.59 -12.26
C VAL A 135 0.61 -10.20 -13.18
N THR A 136 -0.24 -9.29 -12.72
CA THR A 136 -1.38 -8.74 -13.46
C THR A 136 -1.22 -7.24 -13.63
#